data_AF-A0A0A9DI72-F1
#
_entry.id   AF-A0A0A9DI72-F1
#
_cell.length_a   1.000
_cell.length_b   1.000
_cell.length_c   1.000
_cell.angle_alpha   90.00
_cell.angle_beta   90.00
_cell.angle_gamma   90.00
#
_symmetry.space_group_name_H-M   'P 1'
#
loop_
_entity.id
_entity.type
_entity.pdbx_description
1 polymer ?
#
loop_
_entity_poly.entity_id
_entity_poly.type
_entity_poly.pdbx_seq_one_letter_code
_entity_poly.pdbx_strand_id
1 'polypeptide(L)'
;MRNYKLRYSSKTAYLLGLLFLVTLYSATISTATVPIIFPQLKWYLVLLCYLLAPAIAFCNSYGMGLTNLNLAPTYGKIALFTFASLVGSDGGVIAGLAACGIIMSIARSTADLMQDSKSGYLTLSSPRSMFVAQLIGIALGCIIAPLTLWLFWTAFDIGDPDGEYKAPFAVIFREMAILGIEGFSALPLHCLEICCVTFFLALAISLLKDVIPTNVSRFIPIPIAMAVPFYVGAYFGIDMFIGTVILFAWQKMNLEEADSYAMAVVSGLICGDGIWSIPSAVLSILGIDPPICMSFKPSSASR
;
A
#
# COMPACT_ATOMS: atom_id res chain seq x y z
N MET A 1 4.91 -15.27 -32.59
CA MET A 1 3.84 -15.71 -31.67
C MET A 1 3.91 -17.23 -31.51
N ARG A 2 4.52 -17.74 -30.45
CA ARG A 2 4.52 -19.18 -30.13
C ARG A 2 3.23 -19.49 -29.36
N ASN A 3 2.33 -20.24 -30.01
CA ASN A 3 1.12 -20.79 -29.41
C ASN A 3 1.47 -21.77 -28.28
N TYR A 4 1.56 -21.30 -27.04
CA TYR A 4 1.55 -22.17 -25.87
C TYR A 4 0.10 -22.59 -25.61
N LYS A 5 -0.33 -23.66 -26.29
CA LYS A 5 -1.50 -24.44 -25.89
C LYS A 5 -1.28 -24.86 -24.43
N LEU A 6 -2.08 -24.33 -23.51
CA LEU A 6 -2.15 -24.76 -22.10
C LEU A 6 -2.49 -26.26 -22.07
N ARG A 7 -1.45 -27.11 -22.06
CA ARG A 7 -1.59 -28.56 -21.95
C ARG A 7 -1.85 -28.84 -20.47
N TYR A 8 -3.13 -28.89 -20.09
CA TYR A 8 -3.57 -29.26 -18.75
C TYR A 8 -3.11 -30.69 -18.47
N SER A 9 -1.97 -30.83 -17.78
CA SER A 9 -1.47 -32.13 -17.34
C SER A 9 -2.25 -32.54 -16.09
N SER A 10 -2.49 -33.84 -15.91
CA SER A 10 -3.06 -34.40 -14.68
C SER A 10 -2.35 -33.85 -13.42
N LYS A 11 -1.02 -33.67 -13.47
CA LYS A 11 -0.22 -33.06 -12.39
C LYS A 11 -0.59 -31.60 -12.09
N THR A 12 -0.97 -30.81 -13.09
CA THR A 12 -1.39 -29.42 -12.93
C THR A 12 -2.76 -29.33 -12.25
N ALA A 13 -3.66 -30.25 -12.57
CA ALA A 13 -4.97 -30.35 -11.91
C ALA A 13 -4.83 -30.72 -10.43
N TYR A 14 -3.97 -31.68 -10.08
CA TYR A 14 -3.69 -32.04 -8.68
C TYR A 14 -3.05 -30.87 -7.91
N LEU A 15 -2.11 -30.16 -8.51
CA LEU A 15 -1.48 -29.00 -7.88
C LEU A 15 -2.48 -27.88 -7.62
N LEU A 16 -3.36 -27.58 -8.58
CA LEU A 16 -4.43 -26.61 -8.41
C LEU A 16 -5.43 -27.02 -7.33
N GLY A 17 -5.79 -28.31 -7.27
CA GLY A 17 -6.63 -28.85 -6.21
C GLY A 17 -5.99 -28.71 -4.82
N LEU A 18 -4.69 -29.00 -4.70
CA LEU A 18 -3.95 -28.84 -3.45
C LEU A 18 -3.90 -27.36 -3.02
N LEU A 19 -3.60 -26.44 -3.94
CA LEU A 19 -3.57 -25.01 -3.65
C LEU A 19 -4.95 -24.48 -3.22
N PHE A 20 -6.01 -24.99 -3.84
CA PHE A 20 -7.38 -24.65 -3.46
C PHE A 20 -7.71 -25.13 -2.04
N LEU A 21 -7.33 -26.35 -1.68
CA LEU A 21 -7.50 -26.87 -0.32
C LEU A 21 -6.69 -26.10 0.71
N VAL A 22 -5.45 -25.73 0.40
CA VAL A 22 -4.61 -24.89 1.28
C VAL A 22 -5.25 -23.51 1.50
N THR A 23 -5.83 -22.94 0.44
CA THR A 23 -6.51 -21.64 0.53
C THR A 23 -7.79 -21.73 1.37
N LEU A 24 -8.58 -22.80 1.20
CA LEU A 24 -9.76 -23.02 2.05
C LEU A 24 -9.37 -23.21 3.50
N TYR A 25 -8.31 -23.99 3.76
CA TYR A 25 -7.81 -24.21 5.11
C TYR A 25 -7.35 -22.90 5.77
N SER A 26 -6.53 -22.10 5.08
CA SER A 26 -6.08 -20.80 5.62
C SER A 26 -7.23 -19.80 5.79
N ALA A 27 -8.21 -19.78 4.89
CA ALA A 27 -9.41 -18.97 5.01
C ALA A 27 -10.26 -19.39 6.22
N THR A 28 -10.41 -20.68 6.50
CA THR A 28 -11.13 -21.17 7.69
C THR A 28 -10.44 -20.78 8.99
N ILE A 29 -9.11 -20.90 9.05
CA ILE A 29 -8.33 -20.44 10.22
C ILE A 29 -8.53 -18.95 10.42
N SER A 30 -8.35 -18.14 9.39
CA SER A 30 -8.54 -16.69 9.48
C SER A 30 -9.96 -16.31 9.91
N THR A 31 -10.98 -16.98 9.36
CA THR A 31 -12.40 -16.78 9.73
C THR A 31 -12.66 -17.09 11.20
N ALA A 32 -11.91 -18.03 11.80
CA ALA A 32 -12.01 -18.35 13.22
C ALA A 32 -11.18 -17.39 14.10
N THR A 33 -9.98 -16.99 13.66
CA THR A 33 -9.05 -16.18 14.47
C THR A 33 -9.35 -14.69 14.45
N VAL A 34 -9.75 -14.13 13.30
CA VAL A 34 -10.02 -12.68 13.18
C VAL A 34 -11.08 -12.19 14.17
N PRO A 35 -12.22 -12.88 14.39
CA PRO A 35 -13.20 -12.46 15.38
C PRO A 35 -12.70 -12.52 16.84
N ILE A 36 -11.64 -13.29 17.12
CA ILE A 36 -11.03 -13.33 18.46
C ILE A 36 -10.22 -12.04 18.71
N ILE A 37 -9.56 -11.53 17.68
CA ILE A 37 -8.78 -10.29 17.75
C ILE A 37 -9.71 -9.06 17.68
N PHE A 38 -10.70 -9.11 16.79
CA PHE A 38 -11.68 -8.03 16.56
C PHE A 38 -13.10 -8.56 16.76
N PRO A 39 -13.62 -8.59 18.01
CA PRO A 39 -14.94 -9.13 18.32
C PRO A 39 -16.09 -8.49 17.54
N GLN A 40 -15.91 -7.24 17.10
CA GLN A 40 -16.88 -6.47 16.32
C GLN A 40 -17.05 -7.04 14.89
N LEU A 41 -16.03 -7.72 14.35
CA LEU A 41 -16.08 -8.37 13.04
C LEU A 41 -16.46 -9.84 13.19
N LYS A 42 -17.76 -10.12 13.15
CA LYS A 42 -18.30 -11.48 13.29
C LYS A 42 -17.83 -12.39 12.16
N TRP A 43 -17.71 -13.69 12.45
CA TRP A 43 -17.19 -14.71 11.52
C TRP A 43 -17.85 -14.70 10.14
N TYR A 44 -19.16 -14.45 10.05
CA TYR A 44 -19.88 -14.43 8.78
C TYR A 44 -19.49 -13.24 7.89
N LEU A 45 -19.06 -12.12 8.47
CA LEU A 45 -18.55 -10.96 7.73
C LEU A 45 -17.14 -11.23 7.19
N VAL A 46 -16.32 -11.94 7.96
CA VAL A 46 -15.00 -12.41 7.50
C VAL A 46 -15.16 -13.38 6.34
N LEU A 47 -16.09 -14.33 6.44
CA LEU A 47 -16.42 -15.26 5.36
C LEU A 47 -16.89 -14.52 4.09
N LEU A 48 -17.73 -13.49 4.25
CA LEU A 48 -18.15 -12.63 3.13
C LEU A 48 -16.96 -11.92 2.48
N CYS A 49 -15.98 -11.42 3.26
CA CYS A 49 -14.75 -10.86 2.71
C CYS A 49 -14.01 -11.87 1.84
N TYR A 50 -13.84 -13.11 2.32
CA TYR A 50 -13.18 -14.17 1.55
C TYR A 50 -13.96 -14.62 0.30
N LEU A 51 -15.28 -14.47 0.30
CA LEU A 51 -16.11 -14.75 -0.88
C LEU A 51 -15.94 -13.68 -1.96
N LEU A 52 -15.86 -12.40 -1.56
CA LEU A 52 -15.71 -11.26 -2.47
C LEU A 52 -14.26 -11.06 -2.94
N ALA A 53 -13.30 -11.44 -2.11
CA ALA A 53 -11.87 -11.21 -2.32
C ALA A 53 -11.34 -11.74 -3.68
N PRO A 54 -11.69 -12.94 -4.18
CA PRO A 54 -11.21 -13.43 -5.47
C PRO A 54 -11.61 -12.54 -6.65
N ALA A 55 -12.85 -12.04 -6.66
CA ALA A 55 -13.32 -11.15 -7.73
C ALA A 55 -12.55 -9.82 -7.72
N ILE A 56 -12.39 -9.24 -6.52
CA ILE A 56 -11.63 -8.01 -6.32
C ILE A 56 -10.16 -8.20 -6.69
N ALA A 57 -9.54 -9.29 -6.24
CA ALA A 57 -8.15 -9.63 -6.51
C ALA A 57 -7.91 -9.80 -8.01
N PHE A 58 -8.81 -10.48 -8.72
CA PHE A 58 -8.72 -10.64 -10.17
C PHE A 58 -8.77 -9.28 -10.89
N CYS A 59 -9.75 -8.43 -10.57
CA CYS A 59 -9.87 -7.10 -11.16
C CYS A 59 -8.64 -6.23 -10.88
N ASN A 60 -8.13 -6.24 -9.63
CA ASN A 60 -6.97 -5.46 -9.25
C ASN A 60 -5.67 -5.94 -9.94
N SER A 61 -5.42 -7.26 -9.96
CA SER A 61 -4.25 -7.83 -10.64
C SER A 61 -4.27 -7.59 -12.14
N TYR A 62 -5.45 -7.66 -12.77
CA TYR A 62 -5.60 -7.33 -14.17
C TYR A 62 -5.30 -5.84 -14.44
N GLY A 63 -5.87 -4.96 -13.62
CA GLY A 63 -5.59 -3.52 -13.68
C GLY A 63 -4.11 -3.20 -13.48
N MET A 64 -3.46 -3.84 -12.50
CA MET A 64 -2.02 -3.72 -12.26
C MET A 64 -1.20 -4.18 -13.47
N GLY A 65 -1.59 -5.29 -14.11
CA GLY A 65 -0.91 -5.81 -15.29
C GLY A 65 -0.91 -4.85 -16.47
N LEU A 66 -2.01 -4.09 -16.65
CA LEU A 66 -2.20 -3.12 -17.73
C LEU A 66 -1.62 -1.74 -17.43
N THR A 67 -1.84 -1.22 -16.22
CA THR A 67 -1.56 0.18 -15.86
C THR A 67 -0.33 0.35 -14.98
N ASN A 68 0.23 -0.74 -14.46
CA ASN A 68 1.30 -0.74 -13.46
C ASN A 68 0.91 0.01 -12.17
N LEU A 69 -0.40 0.13 -11.88
CA LEU A 69 -0.94 0.80 -10.70
C LEU A 69 -1.74 -0.17 -9.82
N ASN A 70 -1.34 -0.29 -8.56
CA ASN A 70 -2.00 -1.15 -7.59
C ASN A 70 -3.06 -0.36 -6.81
N LEU A 71 -4.34 -0.67 -7.05
CA LEU A 71 -5.49 0.03 -6.46
C LEU A 71 -6.03 -0.65 -5.19
N ALA A 72 -5.25 -1.55 -4.57
CA ALA A 72 -5.64 -2.24 -3.34
C ALA A 72 -6.16 -1.30 -2.23
N PRO A 73 -5.58 -0.12 -1.96
CA PRO A 73 -6.14 0.81 -0.97
C PRO A 73 -7.55 1.29 -1.31
N THR A 74 -7.89 1.44 -2.60
CA THR A 74 -9.22 1.85 -3.06
C THR A 74 -10.24 0.74 -2.79
N TYR A 75 -9.91 -0.50 -3.15
CA TYR A 75 -10.77 -1.65 -2.85
C TYR A 75 -10.95 -1.86 -1.34
N GLY A 76 -9.88 -1.67 -0.56
CA GLY A 76 -9.93 -1.65 0.89
C GLY A 76 -10.92 -0.61 1.43
N LYS A 77 -10.87 0.63 0.92
CA LYS A 77 -11.81 1.70 1.30
C LYS A 77 -13.26 1.37 0.94
N ILE A 78 -13.53 0.72 -0.19
CA ILE A 78 -14.89 0.27 -0.53
C ILE A 78 -15.39 -0.75 0.50
N ALA A 79 -14.54 -1.72 0.86
CA ALA A 79 -14.87 -2.67 1.92
C ALA A 79 -15.08 -1.97 3.27
N LEU A 80 -14.21 -1.01 3.61
CA LEU A 80 -14.32 -0.20 4.81
C LEU A 80 -15.70 0.45 4.92
N PHE A 81 -16.14 1.22 3.91
CA PHE A 81 -17.45 1.87 3.93
C PHE A 81 -18.60 0.86 4.01
N THR A 82 -18.50 -0.24 3.25
CA THR A 82 -19.55 -1.27 3.23
C THR A 82 -19.71 -1.95 4.59
N PHE A 83 -18.62 -2.46 5.16
CA PHE A 83 -18.68 -3.20 6.43
C PHE A 83 -18.88 -2.28 7.64
N ALA A 84 -18.34 -1.05 7.62
CA ALA A 84 -18.61 -0.06 8.66
C ALA A 84 -20.10 0.30 8.71
N SER A 85 -20.72 0.58 7.55
CA SER A 85 -22.16 0.88 7.46
C SER A 85 -23.03 -0.32 7.87
N LEU A 86 -22.63 -1.53 7.50
CA LEU A 86 -23.39 -2.76 7.76
C LEU A 86 -23.46 -3.11 9.26
N VAL A 87 -22.38 -2.85 10.00
CA VAL A 87 -22.31 -3.10 11.44
C VAL A 87 -22.92 -1.94 12.23
N GLY A 88 -22.80 -0.71 11.73
CA GLY A 88 -23.38 0.49 12.34
C GLY A 88 -22.60 1.01 13.56
N SER A 89 -23.27 1.76 14.42
CA SER A 89 -22.64 2.45 15.56
C SER A 89 -22.02 1.51 16.60
N ASP A 90 -22.53 0.29 16.72
CA ASP A 90 -22.03 -0.73 17.65
C ASP A 90 -20.79 -1.45 17.10
N GLY A 91 -19.69 -0.71 16.99
CA GLY A 91 -18.38 -1.26 16.62
C GLY A 91 -18.07 -1.28 15.12
N GLY A 92 -18.84 -0.58 14.30
CA GLY A 92 -18.63 -0.52 12.85
C GLY A 92 -17.28 0.06 12.43
N VAL A 93 -16.68 0.94 13.24
CA VAL A 93 -15.35 1.50 12.94
C VAL A 93 -14.30 0.38 12.93
N ILE A 94 -14.28 -0.44 13.98
CA ILE A 94 -13.31 -1.53 14.12
C ILE A 94 -13.60 -2.62 13.08
N ALA A 95 -14.87 -2.99 12.91
CA ALA A 95 -15.26 -4.00 11.93
C ALA A 95 -14.92 -3.59 10.49
N GLY A 96 -15.19 -2.33 10.12
CA GLY A 96 -14.86 -1.76 8.81
C GLY A 96 -13.36 -1.70 8.56
N LEU A 97 -12.57 -1.27 9.54
CA LEU A 97 -11.10 -1.24 9.45
C LEU A 97 -10.50 -2.65 9.31
N ALA A 98 -11.01 -3.61 10.09
CA ALA A 98 -10.55 -5.00 9.99
C ALA A 98 -10.91 -5.63 8.64
N ALA A 99 -12.15 -5.45 8.15
CA ALA A 99 -12.56 -5.93 6.83
C ALA A 99 -11.77 -5.25 5.69
N CYS A 100 -11.51 -3.94 5.80
CA CYS A 100 -10.63 -3.20 4.92
C CYS A 100 -9.24 -3.83 4.86
N GLY A 101 -8.65 -4.14 6.02
CA GLY A 101 -7.34 -4.80 6.11
C GLY A 101 -7.31 -6.13 5.37
N ILE A 102 -8.34 -6.97 5.51
CA ILE A 102 -8.45 -8.26 4.83
C ILE A 102 -8.49 -8.07 3.30
N ILE A 103 -9.45 -7.27 2.80
CA ILE A 103 -9.62 -7.05 1.36
C ILE A 103 -8.40 -6.38 0.74
N MET A 104 -7.86 -5.36 1.40
CA MET A 104 -6.67 -4.64 0.94
C MET A 104 -5.46 -5.57 0.86
N SER A 105 -5.24 -6.41 1.87
CA SER A 105 -4.10 -7.34 1.89
C SER A 105 -4.21 -8.35 0.75
N ILE A 106 -5.38 -8.94 0.53
CA ILE A 106 -5.59 -9.92 -0.55
C ILE A 106 -5.42 -9.26 -1.93
N ALA A 107 -6.04 -8.10 -2.14
CA ALA A 107 -5.95 -7.37 -3.41
C ALA A 107 -4.50 -6.94 -3.71
N ARG A 108 -3.77 -6.46 -2.69
CA ARG A 108 -2.37 -6.04 -2.84
C ARG A 108 -1.47 -7.23 -3.15
N SER A 109 -1.51 -8.27 -2.33
CA SER A 109 -0.64 -9.44 -2.51
C SER A 109 -0.86 -10.12 -3.86
N THR A 110 -2.10 -10.21 -4.35
CA THR A 110 -2.36 -10.82 -5.66
C THR A 110 -1.84 -9.97 -6.82
N ALA A 111 -1.91 -8.64 -6.71
CA ALA A 111 -1.37 -7.73 -7.72
C ALA A 111 0.17 -7.77 -7.74
N ASP A 112 0.80 -7.82 -6.58
CA ASP A 112 2.25 -7.91 -6.45
C ASP A 112 2.76 -9.28 -6.95
N LEU A 113 2.05 -10.38 -6.64
CA LEU A 113 2.39 -11.71 -7.17
C LEU A 113 2.34 -11.77 -8.70
N MET A 114 1.38 -11.05 -9.30
CA MET A 114 1.26 -10.92 -10.75
C MET A 114 2.46 -10.15 -11.33
N GLN A 115 2.86 -9.06 -10.69
CA GLN A 115 4.04 -8.27 -11.06
C GLN A 115 5.32 -9.10 -11.00
N ASP A 116 5.53 -9.83 -9.91
CA ASP A 116 6.68 -10.72 -9.78
C ASP A 116 6.68 -11.73 -10.93
N SER A 117 5.53 -12.30 -11.26
CA SER A 117 5.40 -13.32 -12.32
C SER A 117 5.73 -12.72 -13.69
N LYS A 118 5.32 -11.48 -13.93
CA LYS A 118 5.68 -10.72 -15.12
C LYS A 118 7.18 -10.45 -15.16
N SER A 119 7.78 -10.03 -14.05
CA SER A 119 9.22 -9.81 -13.93
C SER A 119 10.01 -11.08 -14.19
N GLY A 120 9.63 -12.20 -13.56
CA GLY A 120 10.24 -13.50 -13.78
C GLY A 120 10.12 -13.98 -15.22
N TYR A 121 9.00 -13.70 -15.89
CA TYR A 121 8.85 -13.97 -17.31
C TYR A 121 9.80 -13.12 -18.18
N LEU A 122 9.92 -11.83 -17.89
CA LEU A 122 10.80 -10.92 -18.64
C LEU A 122 12.28 -11.23 -18.43
N THR A 123 12.67 -11.68 -17.24
CA THR A 123 14.06 -12.09 -16.93
C THR A 123 14.37 -13.53 -17.33
N LEU A 124 13.43 -14.24 -17.97
CA LEU A 124 13.54 -15.66 -18.34
C LEU A 124 13.82 -16.57 -17.13
N SER A 125 13.43 -16.12 -15.94
CA SER A 125 13.57 -16.88 -14.69
C SER A 125 12.56 -18.02 -14.63
N SER A 126 12.91 -19.11 -13.96
CA SER A 126 12.01 -20.26 -13.88
C SER A 126 10.78 -19.95 -13.00
N PRO A 127 9.54 -20.15 -13.48
CA PRO A 127 8.32 -19.89 -12.71
C PRO A 127 8.23 -20.70 -11.41
N ARG A 128 8.84 -21.90 -11.41
CA ARG A 128 8.89 -22.77 -10.23
C ARG A 128 9.77 -22.19 -9.13
N SER A 129 10.97 -21.70 -9.47
CA SER A 129 11.84 -21.07 -8.48
C SER A 129 11.20 -19.80 -7.93
N MET A 130 10.50 -19.05 -8.79
CA MET A 130 9.82 -17.83 -8.38
C MET A 130 8.70 -18.13 -7.37
N PHE A 131 7.88 -19.16 -7.66
CA PHE A 131 6.83 -19.61 -6.75
C PHE A 131 7.39 -20.12 -5.41
N VAL A 132 8.47 -20.91 -5.44
CA VAL A 132 9.14 -21.39 -4.20
C VAL A 132 9.70 -20.21 -3.40
N ALA A 133 10.33 -19.24 -4.05
CA ALA A 133 10.83 -18.03 -3.39
C ALA A 133 9.69 -17.24 -2.72
N GLN A 134 8.53 -17.11 -3.38
CA GLN A 134 7.35 -16.47 -2.79
C GLN A 134 6.84 -17.22 -1.57
N LEU A 135 6.77 -18.56 -1.60
CA LEU A 135 6.36 -19.35 -0.44
C LEU A 135 7.32 -19.17 0.75
N ILE A 136 8.62 -19.14 0.50
CA ILE A 136 9.65 -18.86 1.52
C ILE A 136 9.47 -17.44 2.05
N GLY A 137 9.27 -16.46 1.17
CA GLY A 137 9.05 -15.06 1.52
C GLY A 137 7.80 -14.87 2.38
N ILE A 138 6.70 -15.56 2.07
CA ILE A 138 5.47 -15.55 2.88
C ILE A 138 5.74 -16.16 4.26
N ALA A 139 6.41 -17.31 4.32
CA ALA A 139 6.72 -17.96 5.60
C ALA A 139 7.59 -17.09 6.50
N LEU A 140 8.64 -16.46 5.95
CA LEU A 140 9.48 -15.51 6.67
C LEU A 140 8.69 -14.26 7.06
N GLY A 141 7.87 -13.72 6.15
CA GLY A 141 7.04 -12.55 6.39
C GLY A 141 6.04 -12.73 7.54
N CYS A 142 5.43 -13.91 7.67
CA CYS A 142 4.53 -14.25 8.78
C CYS A 142 5.22 -14.20 10.15
N ILE A 143 6.55 -14.31 10.21
CA ILE A 143 7.32 -14.25 11.46
C ILE A 143 7.93 -12.86 11.63
N ILE A 144 8.62 -12.35 10.62
CA ILE A 144 9.39 -11.09 10.69
C ILE A 144 8.45 -9.89 10.80
N ALA A 145 7.34 -9.83 10.05
CA ALA A 145 6.44 -8.69 10.06
C ALA A 145 5.77 -8.43 11.42
N PRO A 146 5.17 -9.41 12.12
CA PRO A 146 4.60 -9.15 13.45
C PRO A 146 5.67 -8.89 14.50
N LEU A 147 6.84 -9.52 14.42
CA LEU A 147 7.95 -9.25 15.37
C LEU A 147 8.51 -7.83 15.21
N THR A 148 8.68 -7.37 13.98
CA THR A 148 9.11 -5.99 13.72
C THR A 148 8.04 -4.99 14.14
N LEU A 149 6.76 -5.24 13.83
CA LEU A 149 5.66 -4.41 14.34
C LEU A 149 5.67 -4.34 15.87
N TRP A 150 5.85 -5.47 16.55
CA TRP A 150 5.92 -5.54 18.01
C TRP A 150 7.12 -4.76 18.55
N LEU A 151 8.29 -4.91 17.94
CA LEU A 151 9.50 -4.16 18.30
C LEU A 151 9.25 -2.65 18.26
N PHE A 152 8.71 -2.15 17.14
CA PHE A 152 8.40 -0.73 16.97
C PHE A 152 7.33 -0.26 17.95
N TRP A 153 6.29 -1.07 18.17
CA TRP A 153 5.23 -0.77 19.11
C TRP A 153 5.73 -0.65 20.56
N THR A 154 6.77 -1.39 20.92
CA THR A 154 7.40 -1.30 22.24
C THR A 154 8.48 -0.23 22.34
N ALA A 155 9.15 0.09 21.25
CA ALA A 155 10.27 1.04 21.22
C ALA A 155 9.81 2.49 21.13
N PHE A 156 8.73 2.75 20.39
CA PHE A 156 8.27 4.09 20.05
C PHE A 156 6.78 4.27 20.34
N ASP A 157 6.38 5.50 20.69
CA ASP A 157 4.97 5.88 20.78
C ASP A 157 4.38 6.08 19.37
N ILE A 158 3.99 4.96 18.74
CA ILE A 158 3.38 4.98 17.42
C ILE A 158 2.01 5.64 17.48
N GLY A 159 1.83 6.68 16.67
CA GLY A 159 0.55 7.38 16.54
C GLY A 159 0.39 8.61 17.42
N ASP A 160 1.40 8.96 18.22
CA ASP A 160 1.47 10.27 18.88
C ASP A 160 1.56 11.39 17.82
N PRO A 161 0.64 12.39 17.80
CA PRO A 161 0.72 13.53 16.89
C PRO A 161 2.02 14.33 17.00
N ASP A 162 2.66 14.34 18.17
CA ASP A 162 3.90 15.07 18.44
C ASP A 162 5.15 14.16 18.40
N GLY A 163 4.94 12.85 18.28
CA GLY A 163 6.00 11.85 18.18
C GLY A 163 6.65 11.75 16.79
N GLU A 164 7.74 11.01 16.73
CA GLU A 164 8.49 10.74 15.49
C GLU A 164 7.70 9.85 14.52
N TYR A 165 7.06 8.81 15.04
CA TYR A 165 6.30 7.82 14.26
C TYR A 165 4.79 8.13 14.25
N LYS A 166 4.43 9.21 13.55
CA LYS A 166 3.03 9.60 13.34
C LYS A 166 2.31 8.55 12.50
N ALA A 167 1.03 8.31 12.78
CA ALA A 167 0.19 7.38 12.03
C ALA A 167 -0.88 8.11 11.19
N PRO A 168 -0.51 8.94 10.19
CA PRO A 168 -1.45 9.79 9.46
C PRO A 168 -2.52 8.97 8.73
N PHE A 169 -2.12 7.82 8.17
CA PHE A 169 -3.05 6.89 7.53
C PHE A 169 -4.07 6.31 8.50
N ALA A 170 -3.70 6.02 9.76
CA ALA A 170 -4.63 5.45 10.73
C ALA A 170 -5.76 6.43 11.06
N VAL A 171 -5.43 7.72 11.24
CA VAL A 171 -6.42 8.79 11.46
C VAL A 171 -7.37 8.89 10.27
N ILE A 172 -6.83 8.96 9.05
CA ILE A 172 -7.66 9.09 7.84
C ILE A 172 -8.60 7.90 7.68
N PHE A 173 -8.12 6.66 7.86
CA PHE A 173 -8.95 5.47 7.72
C PHE A 173 -10.00 5.37 8.84
N ARG A 174 -9.69 5.83 10.06
CA ARG A 174 -10.66 5.93 11.15
C ARG A 174 -11.79 6.91 10.80
N GLU A 175 -11.46 8.10 10.33
CA GLU A 175 -12.46 9.09 9.93
C GLU A 175 -13.30 8.59 8.74
N MET A 176 -12.70 7.91 7.77
CA MET A 176 -13.45 7.24 6.71
C MET A 176 -14.43 6.19 7.26
N ALA A 177 -14.05 5.47 8.32
CA ALA A 177 -14.93 4.46 8.90
C ALA A 177 -16.11 5.08 9.65
N ILE A 178 -15.87 6.21 10.34
CA ILE A 178 -16.94 7.01 10.96
C ILE A 178 -17.89 7.56 9.88
N LEU A 179 -17.35 8.12 8.79
CA LEU A 179 -18.15 8.56 7.65
C LEU A 179 -18.97 7.41 7.02
N GLY A 180 -18.44 6.18 7.04
CA GLY A 180 -19.18 4.99 6.61
C GLY A 180 -20.41 4.67 7.48
N ILE A 181 -20.38 5.04 8.76
CA ILE A 181 -21.48 4.81 9.71
C ILE A 181 -22.49 5.96 9.65
N GLU A 182 -22.00 7.20 9.74
CA GLU A 182 -22.84 8.40 9.80
C GLU A 182 -23.39 8.83 8.43
N GLY A 183 -22.80 8.30 7.36
CA GLY A 183 -23.19 8.57 5.98
C GLY A 183 -22.78 9.96 5.50
N PHE A 184 -23.37 10.38 4.37
CA PHE A 184 -22.99 11.64 3.73
C PHE A 184 -23.30 12.90 4.55
N SER A 185 -24.16 12.79 5.57
CA SER A 185 -24.52 13.89 6.46
C SER A 185 -23.37 14.35 7.37
N ALA A 186 -22.37 13.51 7.59
CA ALA A 186 -21.19 13.82 8.39
C ALA A 186 -20.08 14.53 7.60
N LEU A 187 -20.23 14.68 6.28
CA LEU A 187 -19.27 15.41 5.47
C LEU A 187 -19.35 16.91 5.74
N PRO A 188 -18.20 17.62 5.79
CA PRO A 188 -18.17 19.07 5.87
C PRO A 188 -18.99 19.74 4.76
N LEU A 189 -19.55 20.91 5.05
CA LEU A 189 -20.29 21.73 4.08
C LEU A 189 -19.42 21.95 2.82
N HIS A 190 -20.01 21.76 1.63
CA HIS A 190 -19.35 21.85 0.32
C HIS A 190 -18.27 20.79 0.01
N CYS A 191 -18.04 19.78 0.86
CA CYS A 191 -17.01 18.76 0.60
C CYS A 191 -17.25 18.01 -0.73
N LEU A 192 -18.50 17.58 -1.00
CA LEU A 192 -18.84 16.91 -2.26
C LEU A 192 -18.68 17.82 -3.48
N GLU A 193 -19.03 19.10 -3.35
CA GLU A 193 -18.86 20.09 -4.41
C GLU A 193 -17.37 20.26 -4.77
N ILE A 194 -16.51 20.40 -3.76
CA ILE A 194 -15.05 20.47 -3.95
C ILE A 194 -14.52 19.17 -4.57
N CYS A 195 -14.97 18.00 -4.12
CA CYS A 195 -14.61 16.71 -4.70
C CYS A 195 -14.99 16.62 -6.19
N CYS A 196 -16.20 17.05 -6.56
CA CYS A 196 -16.64 17.07 -7.95
C CYS A 196 -15.82 18.05 -8.80
N VAL A 197 -15.62 19.28 -8.32
CA VAL A 197 -14.82 20.29 -9.03
C VAL A 197 -13.39 19.81 -9.25
N THR A 198 -12.75 19.29 -8.20
CA THR A 198 -11.37 18.77 -8.30
C THR A 198 -11.28 17.52 -9.16
N PHE A 199 -12.30 16.64 -9.16
CA PHE A 199 -12.38 15.50 -10.06
C PHE A 199 -12.44 15.93 -11.52
N PHE A 200 -13.35 16.85 -11.88
CA PHE A 200 -13.45 17.35 -13.26
C PHE A 200 -12.20 18.12 -13.67
N LEU A 201 -11.59 18.87 -12.76
CA LEU A 201 -10.33 19.54 -13.01
C LEU A 201 -9.19 18.54 -13.27
N ALA A 202 -9.06 17.51 -12.43
CA ALA A 202 -8.05 16.46 -12.61
C ALA A 202 -8.26 15.67 -13.91
N LEU A 203 -9.52 15.37 -14.25
CA LEU A 203 -9.89 14.75 -15.52
C LEU A 203 -9.50 15.65 -16.70
N ALA A 204 -9.84 16.94 -16.64
CA ALA A 204 -9.50 17.91 -17.69
C ALA A 204 -7.98 18.05 -17.86
N ILE A 205 -7.22 18.16 -16.77
CA ILE A 205 -5.74 18.22 -16.81
C ILE A 205 -5.16 16.94 -17.43
N SER A 206 -5.69 15.77 -17.06
CA SER A 206 -5.19 14.49 -17.59
C SER A 206 -5.50 14.34 -19.07
N LEU A 207 -6.72 14.68 -19.50
CA LEU A 207 -7.09 14.68 -20.92
C LEU A 207 -6.27 15.70 -21.72
N LEU A 208 -6.04 16.88 -21.16
CA LEU A 208 -5.23 17.92 -21.79
C LEU A 208 -3.79 17.44 -21.99
N LYS A 209 -3.22 16.71 -21.01
CA LYS A 209 -1.90 16.10 -21.10
C LYS A 209 -1.82 15.08 -22.24
N ASP A 210 -2.86 14.28 -22.45
CA ASP A 210 -2.91 13.23 -23.46
C ASP A 210 -3.11 13.77 -24.89
N VAL A 211 -3.81 14.90 -25.05
CA VAL A 211 -4.09 15.51 -26.36
C VAL A 211 -2.94 16.41 -26.84
N ILE A 212 -2.22 17.06 -25.91
CA ILE A 212 -1.16 18.02 -26.24
C ILE A 212 0.15 17.30 -26.62
N PRO A 213 0.91 17.82 -27.61
CA PRO A 213 2.22 17.28 -27.98
C PRO A 213 3.21 17.24 -26.81
N THR A 214 4.09 16.23 -26.83
CA THR A 214 5.05 15.88 -25.76
C THR A 214 5.94 17.04 -25.28
N ASN A 215 6.24 18.00 -26.16
CA ASN A 215 7.04 19.17 -25.84
C ASN A 215 6.37 20.11 -24.82
N VAL A 216 5.03 20.15 -24.80
CA VAL A 216 4.25 20.98 -23.86
C VAL A 216 3.65 20.12 -22.74
N SER A 217 3.26 18.87 -23.03
CA SER A 217 2.66 17.98 -22.02
C SER A 217 3.60 17.58 -20.88
N ARG A 218 4.93 17.77 -21.05
CA ARG A 218 5.94 17.64 -19.98
C ARG A 218 5.79 18.68 -18.86
N PHE A 219 5.17 19.83 -19.12
CA PHE A 219 4.96 20.88 -18.12
C PHE A 219 3.60 20.77 -17.43
N ILE A 220 2.72 19.89 -17.92
CA ILE A 220 1.40 19.67 -17.35
C ILE A 220 1.55 18.74 -16.14
N PRO A 221 1.12 19.17 -14.94
CA PRO A 221 1.26 18.39 -13.73
C PRO A 221 0.40 17.13 -13.79
N ILE A 222 0.83 16.10 -13.05
CA ILE A 222 0.09 14.86 -12.94
C ILE A 222 -0.75 14.94 -11.65
N PRO A 223 -2.09 14.99 -11.75
CA PRO A 223 -2.96 15.18 -10.57
C PRO A 223 -2.72 14.14 -9.47
N ILE A 224 -2.49 12.87 -9.84
CA ILE A 224 -2.19 11.79 -8.90
C ILE A 224 -0.91 12.07 -8.11
N ALA A 225 0.16 12.53 -8.78
CA ALA A 225 1.42 12.86 -8.12
C ALA A 225 1.27 14.06 -7.18
N MET A 226 0.46 15.05 -7.57
CA MET A 226 0.15 16.19 -6.70
C MET A 226 -0.63 15.79 -5.45
N ALA A 227 -1.53 14.80 -5.54
CA ALA A 227 -2.38 14.40 -4.43
C ALA A 227 -1.62 13.70 -3.28
N VAL A 228 -0.48 13.05 -3.56
CA VAL A 228 0.26 12.26 -2.54
C VAL A 228 0.79 13.13 -1.39
N PRO A 229 1.48 14.26 -1.62
CA PRO A 229 1.90 15.16 -0.55
C PRO A 229 0.74 15.76 0.26
N PHE A 230 -0.41 16.03 -0.36
CA PHE A 230 -1.60 16.49 0.38
C PHE A 230 -2.15 15.40 1.30
N TYR A 231 -1.95 14.14 0.97
CA TYR A 231 -2.42 13.01 1.76
C TYR A 231 -1.47 12.63 2.90
N VAL A 232 -0.15 12.68 2.65
CA VAL A 232 0.88 12.21 3.59
C VAL A 232 1.44 13.35 4.45
N GLY A 233 1.68 14.52 3.84
CA GLY A 233 2.27 15.68 4.48
C GLY A 233 3.21 16.43 3.55
N ALA A 234 3.43 17.72 3.85
CA ALA A 234 4.28 18.59 3.05
C ALA A 234 5.74 18.12 2.97
N TYR A 235 6.24 17.45 4.02
CA TYR A 235 7.60 16.89 4.05
C TYR A 235 7.83 15.92 2.89
N PHE A 236 6.85 15.06 2.58
CA PHE A 236 6.93 14.12 1.47
C PHE A 236 7.06 14.82 0.11
N GLY A 237 6.43 15.99 -0.04
CA GLY A 237 6.57 16.82 -1.24
C GLY A 237 7.97 17.40 -1.39
N ILE A 238 8.61 17.80 -0.29
CA ILE A 238 10.00 18.30 -0.27
C ILE A 238 10.96 17.16 -0.65
N ASP A 239 10.76 15.97 -0.07
CA ASP A 239 11.60 14.80 -0.35
C ASP A 239 11.51 14.38 -1.83
N MET A 240 10.31 14.36 -2.40
CA MET A 240 10.10 14.10 -3.83
C MET A 240 10.81 15.14 -4.71
N PHE A 241 10.77 16.42 -4.33
CA PHE A 241 11.46 17.48 -5.06
C PHE A 241 12.99 17.28 -5.03
N ILE A 242 13.56 17.06 -3.84
CA ILE A 242 15.00 16.80 -3.68
C ILE A 242 15.42 15.58 -4.49
N GLY A 243 14.69 14.47 -4.37
CA GLY A 243 14.96 13.25 -5.15
C GLY A 243 14.91 13.48 -6.66
N THR A 244 13.96 14.30 -7.14
CA THR A 244 13.86 14.68 -8.55
C THR A 244 15.03 15.55 -9.01
N VAL A 245 15.51 16.48 -8.18
CA VAL A 245 16.68 17.32 -8.49
C VAL A 245 17.95 16.47 -8.58
N ILE A 246 18.14 15.52 -7.66
CA ILE A 246 19.27 14.57 -7.69
C ILE A 246 19.22 13.75 -8.98
N LEU A 247 18.06 13.19 -9.32
CA LEU A 247 17.88 12.43 -10.55
C LEU A 247 18.15 13.28 -11.79
N PHE A 248 17.67 14.53 -11.81
CA PHE A 248 17.89 15.45 -12.93
C PHE A 248 19.38 15.80 -13.11
N ALA A 249 20.10 16.05 -12.01
CA ALA A 249 21.54 16.27 -12.06
C ALA A 249 22.29 15.04 -12.57
N TRP A 250 21.91 13.84 -12.12
CA TRP A 250 22.49 12.59 -12.60
C TRP A 250 22.22 12.36 -14.08
N GLN A 251 20.99 12.57 -14.56
CA GLN A 251 20.63 12.48 -15.98
C GLN A 251 21.39 13.48 -16.85
N LYS A 252 21.73 14.66 -16.31
CA LYS A 252 22.57 15.66 -17.00
C LYS A 252 24.03 15.24 -17.12
N MET A 253 24.53 14.43 -16.18
CA MET A 253 25.90 13.92 -16.22
C MET A 253 26.00 12.66 -17.07
N ASN A 254 25.11 11.69 -16.87
CA ASN A 254 25.11 10.41 -17.57
C ASN A 254 23.68 9.84 -17.71
N LEU A 255 23.07 10.03 -18.88
CA LEU A 255 21.68 9.65 -19.13
C LEU A 255 21.47 8.13 -19.13
N GLU A 256 22.35 7.36 -19.79
CA GLU A 256 22.22 5.90 -19.88
C GLU A 256 22.31 5.22 -18.50
N GLU A 257 23.23 5.69 -17.67
CA GLU A 257 23.43 5.17 -16.32
C GLU A 257 22.25 5.51 -15.42
N ALA A 258 21.80 6.76 -15.44
CA ALA A 258 20.65 7.20 -14.65
C ALA A 258 19.38 6.41 -15.02
N ASP A 259 19.06 6.25 -16.30
CA ASP A 259 17.85 5.51 -16.71
C ASP A 259 17.93 4.01 -16.37
N SER A 260 19.13 3.43 -16.33
CA SER A 260 19.33 2.02 -16.00
C SER A 260 19.33 1.74 -14.50
N TYR A 261 19.90 2.63 -13.68
CA TYR A 261 20.20 2.37 -12.27
C TYR A 261 19.41 3.22 -11.28
N ALA A 262 18.73 4.30 -11.70
CA ALA A 262 18.01 5.18 -10.77
C ALA A 262 17.01 4.43 -9.90
N MET A 263 16.20 3.54 -10.50
CA MET A 263 15.22 2.76 -9.74
C MET A 263 15.88 1.81 -8.73
N ALA A 264 17.04 1.23 -9.07
CA ALA A 264 17.79 0.36 -8.17
C ALA A 264 18.37 1.16 -6.98
N VAL A 265 18.94 2.34 -7.24
CA VAL A 265 19.47 3.23 -6.19
C VAL A 265 18.36 3.72 -5.27
N VAL A 266 17.24 4.21 -5.82
CA VAL A 266 16.10 4.67 -5.03
C VAL A 266 15.52 3.54 -4.18
N SER A 267 15.36 2.34 -4.74
CA SER A 267 14.92 1.17 -3.97
C SER A 267 15.91 0.80 -2.88
N GLY A 268 17.21 0.93 -3.13
CA GLY A 268 18.28 0.70 -2.15
C GLY A 268 18.25 1.70 -1.00
N LEU A 269 18.00 2.98 -1.28
CA LEU A 269 17.87 4.03 -0.26
C LEU A 269 16.64 3.80 0.63
N ILE A 270 15.48 3.48 0.03
CA ILE A 270 14.25 3.17 0.78
C ILE A 270 14.44 1.93 1.65
N CYS A 271 15.04 0.87 1.08
CA CYS A 271 15.32 -0.36 1.82
C CYS A 271 16.35 -0.12 2.94
N GLY A 272 17.38 0.67 2.66
CA GLY A 272 18.43 1.03 3.62
C GLY A 272 17.88 1.80 4.82
N ASP A 273 16.99 2.77 4.59
CA ASP A 273 16.28 3.49 5.65
C ASP A 273 15.46 2.53 6.51
N GLY A 274 14.71 1.62 5.88
CA GLY A 274 13.97 0.56 6.56
C GLY A 274 14.87 -0.38 7.39
N ILE A 275 16.04 -0.78 6.87
CA ILE A 275 16.98 -1.64 7.60
C ILE A 275 17.57 -0.89 8.80
N TRP A 276 17.88 0.40 8.67
CA TRP A 276 18.46 1.22 9.74
C TRP A 276 17.50 1.45 10.91
N SER A 277 16.20 1.43 10.63
CA SER A 277 15.16 1.58 11.64
C SER A 277 15.18 0.47 12.70
N ILE A 278 15.62 -0.75 12.36
CA ILE A 278 15.67 -1.89 13.30
C ILE A 278 16.76 -1.69 14.39
N PRO A 279 18.05 -1.45 14.06
CA PRO A 279 19.04 -1.10 15.06
C PRO A 279 18.64 0.13 15.89
N SER A 280 18.04 1.15 15.28
CA SER A 280 17.55 2.34 15.99
C SER A 280 16.50 1.97 17.05
N ALA A 281 15.52 1.14 16.71
CA ALA A 281 14.52 0.64 17.65
C ALA A 281 15.15 -0.15 18.82
N VAL A 282 16.15 -1.00 18.54
CA VAL A 282 16.87 -1.75 19.58
C VAL A 282 17.65 -0.82 20.50
N LEU A 283 18.35 0.19 19.96
CA LEU A 283 19.07 1.19 20.75
C LEU A 283 18.13 2.02 21.63
N SER A 284 16.95 2.39 21.10
CA SER A 284 15.91 3.10 21.84
C SER A 284 15.39 2.27 23.02
N ILE A 285 15.09 0.97 22.83
CA ILE A 285 14.68 0.05 23.91
C ILE A 285 15.78 -0.08 24.98
N LEU A 286 17.05 -0.07 24.58
CA LEU A 286 18.18 -0.14 25.51
C LEU A 286 18.46 1.19 26.24
N GLY A 287 17.69 2.25 25.95
CA GLY A 287 17.88 3.58 26.53
C GLY A 287 19.22 4.21 26.16
N ILE A 288 19.81 3.80 25.03
CA ILE A 288 21.08 4.37 24.55
C ILE A 288 20.74 5.63 23.79
N ASP A 289 21.05 6.79 24.39
CA ASP A 289 20.90 8.07 23.73
C ASP A 289 21.74 8.12 22.44
N PRO A 290 21.17 8.58 21.30
CA PRO A 290 21.92 8.70 20.07
C PRO A 290 23.09 9.66 20.27
N PRO A 291 24.30 9.32 19.79
CA PRO A 291 25.51 10.13 20.03
C PRO A 291 25.45 11.52 19.39
N ILE A 292 24.46 11.77 18.53
CA ILE A 292 24.24 13.06 17.84
C ILE A 292 22.73 13.37 17.85
N CYS A 293 22.30 14.23 18.78
CA CYS A 293 21.00 14.89 18.72
C CYS A 293 21.15 16.22 17.95
N MET A 294 20.79 16.26 16.66
CA MET A 294 20.64 17.53 15.94
C MET A 294 19.20 18.03 16.06
N SER A 295 18.97 18.96 16.98
CA SER A 295 17.73 19.74 17.06
C SER A 295 17.94 21.09 16.37
N PHE A 296 17.27 21.32 15.25
CA PHE A 296 17.25 22.63 14.59
C PHE A 296 16.16 23.48 15.23
N LYS A 297 16.54 24.29 16.24
CA LYS A 297 15.65 25.33 16.78
C LYS A 297 15.64 26.54 15.83
N PRO A 298 14.48 27.17 15.57
CA PRO A 298 14.45 28.44 14.86
C PRO A 298 15.31 29.46 15.62
N SER A 299 16.18 30.16 14.87
CA SER A 299 17.00 31.24 15.41
C SER A 299 16.10 32.24 16.12
N SER A 300 16.28 32.38 17.45
CA SER A 300 15.77 33.52 18.20
C SER A 300 16.61 34.75 17.86
N ALA A 301 16.54 35.21 16.61
CA ALA A 301 16.96 36.54 16.26
C ALA A 301 15.83 37.49 16.67
N SER A 302 15.98 38.03 17.88
CA SER A 302 15.21 39.16 18.40
C SER A 302 15.03 40.23 17.32
N ARG A 303 13.77 40.57 17.02
CA ARG A 303 13.39 41.95 16.71
C ARG A 303 12.66 42.49 17.93
#